data_AF-A0A349DH51-F1
#
_entry.id   AF-A0A349DH51-F1
#
_cell.length_a   1.000
_cell.length_b   1.000
_cell.length_c   1.000
_cell.angle_alpha   90.00
_cell.angle_beta   90.00
_cell.angle_gamma   90.00
#
_symmetry.space_group_name_H-M   'P 1'
#
loop_
_entity.id
_entity.type
_entity.pdbx_description
1 polymer ?
#
loop_
_entity_poly.entity_id
_entity_poly.type
_entity_poly.pdbx_seq_one_letter_code
_entity_poly.pdbx_strand_id
1 'polypeptide(L)'
;MQQFIHQLLQLQIAEQGHKNLIFSPLSLELLLSLILPGTQGKIREALLTALEISETEVEDYLAELQSSLESFKTIKDTTLKLANSLWHNSRLKVQDEYKSTIDHRFPFELHPFKPSPEQTQQSVDDWVSKSTNGFIPSLPVGFSENDDLLLLSALYLKGFWQQKFSLYMGEKRPFYQLDGSATEEVVFMLEARNEAWMGQQQIYYFKQAHFHAVRIMLRDQRIGFEVYLPFEQEGLPQFLNELKADDFDQWKDEFQLIPYYYVLLPKFEIENHLDFEKHLKSLGLQSLFESSNDLAPMLGSKFPSQITALRQLAKIKVEEEGLEAAAVSYAKMNVTGTPPQTQRFPMVHFEADHPFLYRIVDTISNKTLFQGIFSQAAIPTRYQAAFDFKRNLDKYRTRLTQDLEAQKKVVVVLVLLEIILENDRIEFKARHLKSLNKIWRALSLPLSDYLIKRSNKKHYRRLTDPDTPWYGNDPKYHFDALFADILDQLRRKSFDDLDLNNVADFFKHSKLKVPEYDHLVALLKNKKGYKKISQGELKFMQPPESFEERYLF
;
A
#
# COMPACT_ATOMS: atom_id res chain seq x y z
N MET A 1 19.92 -23.55 -3.15
CA MET A 1 18.51 -23.32 -2.73
C MET A 1 17.59 -22.85 -3.88
N GLN A 2 17.96 -22.99 -5.16
CA GLN A 2 17.18 -22.41 -6.26
C GLN A 2 15.86 -23.15 -6.50
N GLN A 3 15.91 -24.49 -6.52
CA GLN A 3 14.73 -25.33 -6.71
C GLN A 3 13.75 -25.14 -5.56
N PHE A 4 14.27 -25.07 -4.34
CA PHE A 4 13.47 -24.81 -3.15
C PHE A 4 12.71 -23.47 -3.23
N ILE A 5 13.42 -22.38 -3.58
CA ILE A 5 12.81 -21.04 -3.73
C ILE A 5 11.79 -21.01 -4.87
N HIS A 6 12.07 -21.69 -5.98
CA HIS A 6 11.14 -21.78 -7.10
C HIS A 6 9.84 -22.48 -6.70
N GLN A 7 9.93 -23.65 -6.05
CA GLN A 7 8.76 -24.39 -5.57
C GLN A 7 7.98 -23.58 -4.53
N LEU A 8 8.67 -22.87 -3.63
CA LEU A 8 8.03 -22.01 -2.64
C LEU A 8 7.25 -20.86 -3.30
N LEU A 9 7.82 -20.20 -4.32
CA LEU A 9 7.13 -19.16 -5.08
C LEU A 9 5.83 -19.70 -5.70
N GLN A 10 5.88 -20.87 -6.34
CA GLN A 10 4.70 -21.52 -6.95
C GLN A 10 3.62 -21.80 -5.90
N LEU A 11 4.00 -22.35 -4.75
CA LEU A 11 3.06 -22.65 -3.67
C LEU A 11 2.41 -21.38 -3.08
N GLN A 12 3.18 -20.30 -2.92
CA GLN A 12 2.65 -19.03 -2.43
C GLN A 12 1.70 -18.38 -3.43
N ILE A 13 2.03 -18.38 -4.72
CA ILE A 13 1.16 -17.87 -5.77
C ILE A 13 -0.16 -18.66 -5.80
N ALA A 14 -0.08 -19.98 -5.72
CA ALA A 14 -1.25 -20.85 -5.71
C ALA A 14 -2.17 -20.57 -4.49
N GLU A 15 -1.59 -20.43 -3.30
CA GLU A 15 -2.37 -20.13 -2.08
C GLU A 15 -3.02 -18.75 -2.11
N GLN A 16 -2.32 -17.75 -2.63
CA GLN A 16 -2.86 -16.39 -2.75
C GLN A 16 -3.82 -16.22 -3.93
N GLY A 17 -4.03 -17.27 -4.74
CA GLY A 17 -4.90 -17.23 -5.91
C GLY A 17 -4.41 -16.23 -6.95
N HIS A 18 -3.10 -16.16 -7.17
CA HIS A 18 -2.44 -15.22 -8.08
C HIS A 18 -2.70 -13.74 -7.76
N LYS A 19 -3.01 -13.38 -6.51
CA LYS A 19 -2.99 -11.98 -6.06
C LYS A 19 -1.56 -11.46 -5.96
N ASN A 20 -1.44 -10.14 -5.78
CA ASN A 20 -0.15 -9.50 -5.52
C ASN A 20 0.61 -10.22 -4.40
N LEU A 21 1.87 -10.54 -4.68
CA LEU A 21 2.75 -11.28 -3.79
C LEU A 21 4.11 -10.61 -3.81
N ILE A 22 4.72 -10.44 -2.65
CA ILE A 22 6.13 -10.21 -2.47
C ILE A 22 6.68 -11.11 -1.37
N PHE A 23 7.85 -11.68 -1.62
CA PHE A 23 8.67 -12.29 -0.59
C PHE A 23 10.15 -12.08 -0.87
N SER A 24 10.99 -12.33 0.12
CA SER A 24 12.45 -12.23 0.07
C SER A 24 13.09 -13.61 0.14
N PRO A 25 13.58 -14.15 -0.98
CA PRO A 25 14.35 -15.40 -0.99
C PRO A 25 15.58 -15.33 -0.09
N LEU A 26 16.34 -14.23 -0.18
CA LEU A 26 17.54 -14.00 0.64
C LEU A 26 17.22 -14.05 2.14
N SER A 27 16.14 -13.40 2.58
CA SER A 27 15.74 -13.42 3.99
C SER A 27 15.40 -14.81 4.49
N LEU A 28 14.74 -15.63 3.67
CA LEU A 28 14.45 -17.02 4.03
C LEU A 28 15.73 -17.85 4.08
N GLU A 29 16.60 -17.69 3.08
CA GLU A 29 17.93 -18.32 3.04
C GLU A 29 18.72 -18.02 4.30
N LEU A 30 18.69 -16.76 4.76
CA LEU A 30 19.34 -16.33 6.00
C LEU A 30 18.72 -16.96 7.24
N LEU A 31 17.39 -17.05 7.35
CA LEU A 31 16.75 -17.70 8.51
C LEU A 31 17.09 -19.18 8.59
N LEU A 32 17.08 -19.91 7.47
CA LEU A 32 17.45 -21.32 7.43
C LEU A 32 18.95 -21.51 7.73
N SER A 33 19.81 -20.63 7.20
CA SER A 33 21.25 -20.64 7.46
C SER A 33 21.59 -20.27 8.91
N LEU A 34 20.79 -19.41 9.54
CA LEU A 34 20.97 -18.98 10.92
C LEU A 34 20.81 -20.16 11.89
N ILE A 35 19.83 -21.03 11.63
CA ILE A 35 19.52 -22.15 12.54
C ILE A 35 20.40 -23.36 12.28
N LEU A 36 20.90 -23.54 11.04
CA LEU A 36 21.65 -24.72 10.61
C LEU A 36 22.79 -25.14 11.57
N PRO A 37 23.66 -24.24 12.07
CA PRO A 37 24.72 -24.61 13.03
C PRO A 37 24.20 -25.15 14.36
N GLY A 38 22.97 -24.77 14.74
CA GLY A 38 22.30 -25.19 15.97
C GLY A 38 21.48 -26.47 15.83
N THR A 39 21.55 -27.16 14.69
CA THR A 39 20.71 -28.32 14.38
C THR A 39 21.50 -29.60 14.20
N GLN A 40 20.87 -30.73 14.51
CA GLN A 40 21.34 -32.10 14.29
C GLN A 40 20.21 -32.99 13.76
N GLY A 41 20.49 -34.27 13.49
CA GLY A 41 19.46 -35.26 13.17
C GLY A 41 18.64 -34.93 11.91
N LYS A 42 17.33 -35.19 11.97
CA LYS A 42 16.42 -35.00 10.84
C LYS A 42 16.25 -33.55 10.46
N ILE A 43 16.29 -32.64 11.43
CA ILE A 43 16.23 -31.20 11.12
C ILE A 43 17.44 -30.81 10.27
N ARG A 44 18.64 -31.23 10.66
CA ARG A 44 19.86 -30.92 9.91
C ARG A 44 19.81 -31.47 8.49
N GLU A 45 19.44 -32.74 8.33
CA GLU A 45 19.31 -33.39 7.01
C GLU A 45 18.31 -32.63 6.10
N ALA A 46 17.16 -32.21 6.67
CA ALA A 46 16.15 -31.47 5.94
C ALA A 46 16.64 -30.07 5.52
N LEU A 47 17.36 -29.37 6.39
CA LEU A 47 17.95 -28.05 6.09
C LEU A 47 19.03 -28.15 5.00
N LEU A 48 19.93 -29.13 5.06
CA LEU A 48 20.94 -29.35 4.02
C LEU A 48 20.29 -29.61 2.66
N THR A 49 19.24 -30.43 2.63
CA THR A 49 18.46 -30.71 1.42
C THR A 49 17.80 -29.45 0.87
N ALA A 50 17.14 -28.65 1.72
CA ALA A 50 16.48 -27.41 1.31
C ALA A 50 17.49 -26.37 0.78
N LEU A 51 18.63 -26.22 1.45
CA LEU A 51 19.70 -25.31 1.05
C LEU A 51 20.44 -25.79 -0.22
N GLU A 52 20.26 -27.06 -0.60
CA GLU A 52 20.93 -27.75 -1.72
C GLU A 52 22.45 -27.85 -1.50
N ILE A 53 22.87 -28.19 -0.28
CA ILE A 53 24.28 -28.34 0.10
C ILE A 53 24.52 -29.67 0.83
N SER A 54 25.74 -30.17 0.77
CA SER A 54 26.20 -31.30 1.59
C SER A 54 26.75 -30.85 2.94
N GLU A 55 26.87 -31.80 3.88
CA GLU A 55 27.46 -31.56 5.20
C GLU A 55 28.87 -30.95 5.12
N THR A 56 29.67 -31.36 4.13
CA THR A 56 31.04 -30.88 3.93
C THR A 56 31.11 -29.45 3.38
N GLU A 57 30.03 -28.95 2.78
CA GLU A 57 29.95 -27.62 2.18
C GLU A 57 29.39 -26.56 3.13
N VAL A 58 28.91 -26.94 4.32
CA VAL A 58 28.25 -26.03 5.26
C VAL A 58 29.10 -24.80 5.60
N GLU A 59 30.37 -25.01 5.93
CA GLU A 59 31.24 -23.88 6.31
C GLU A 59 31.51 -22.93 5.14
N ASP A 60 31.79 -23.47 3.95
CA ASP A 60 32.02 -22.67 2.74
C ASP A 60 30.76 -21.90 2.34
N TYR A 61 29.60 -22.55 2.41
CA TYR A 61 28.31 -21.93 2.12
C TYR A 61 28.00 -20.75 3.07
N LEU A 62 28.18 -20.96 4.38
CA LEU A 62 27.96 -19.91 5.38
C LEU A 62 28.95 -18.75 5.20
N ALA A 63 30.20 -19.03 4.82
CA ALA A 63 31.21 -18.02 4.53
C ALA A 63 30.89 -17.22 3.26
N GLU A 64 30.39 -17.86 2.21
CA GLU A 64 29.95 -17.19 0.98
C GLU A 64 28.75 -16.27 1.25
N LEU A 65 27.77 -16.76 2.02
CA LEU A 65 26.60 -15.98 2.41
C LEU A 65 27.02 -14.78 3.28
N GLN A 66 27.91 -14.99 4.24
CA GLN A 66 28.50 -13.90 5.04
C GLN A 66 29.20 -12.87 4.15
N SER A 67 30.03 -13.30 3.19
CA SER A 67 30.73 -12.41 2.27
C SER A 67 29.76 -11.57 1.44
N SER A 68 28.67 -12.19 0.96
CA SER A 68 27.59 -11.51 0.24
C SER A 68 26.97 -10.40 1.11
N LEU A 69 26.68 -10.67 2.38
CA LEU A 69 26.13 -9.69 3.31
C LEU A 69 27.09 -8.55 3.63
N GLU A 70 28.37 -8.84 3.85
CA GLU A 70 29.39 -7.81 4.05
C GLU A 70 29.51 -6.92 2.82
N SER A 71 29.44 -7.50 1.62
CA SER A 71 29.44 -6.73 0.38
C SER A 71 28.23 -5.81 0.26
N PHE A 72 27.07 -6.15 0.85
CA PHE A 72 25.90 -5.25 0.82
C PHE A 72 26.11 -3.98 1.64
N LYS A 73 26.98 -3.99 2.64
CA LYS A 73 27.31 -2.79 3.44
C LYS A 73 28.05 -1.73 2.63
N THR A 74 28.63 -2.10 1.47
CA THR A 74 29.36 -1.17 0.60
C THR A 74 28.45 -0.47 -0.40
N ILE A 75 27.16 -0.83 -0.48
CA ILE A 75 26.18 -0.20 -1.36
C ILE A 75 25.95 1.24 -0.89
N LYS A 76 26.17 2.19 -1.78
CA LYS A 76 25.92 3.62 -1.54
C LYS A 76 24.60 4.02 -2.16
N ASP A 77 23.95 5.08 -1.66
CA ASP A 77 22.69 5.63 -2.20
C ASP A 77 21.46 4.70 -2.17
N THR A 78 21.62 3.46 -1.68
CA THR A 78 20.56 2.49 -1.45
C THR A 78 20.69 1.95 -0.03
N THR A 79 19.59 1.97 0.71
CA THR A 79 19.45 1.42 2.07
C THR A 79 18.88 0.03 1.97
N LEU A 80 19.70 -0.99 2.22
CA LEU A 80 19.27 -2.38 2.40
C LEU A 80 19.42 -2.75 3.87
N LYS A 81 18.31 -3.04 4.55
CA LYS A 81 18.29 -3.51 5.94
C LYS A 81 17.69 -4.91 6.00
N LEU A 82 18.53 -5.88 6.36
CA LEU A 82 18.15 -7.25 6.66
C LEU A 82 17.98 -7.35 8.18
N ALA A 83 16.75 -7.48 8.65
CA ALA A 83 16.46 -7.66 10.06
C ALA A 83 15.93 -9.07 10.28
N ASN A 84 16.74 -9.90 10.93
CA ASN A 84 16.36 -11.26 11.31
C ASN A 84 16.32 -11.32 12.83
N SER A 85 15.32 -11.99 13.39
CA SER A 85 15.29 -12.24 14.82
C SER A 85 14.87 -13.67 15.14
N LEU A 86 15.53 -14.21 16.16
CA LEU A 86 15.20 -15.48 16.78
C LEU A 86 14.63 -15.16 18.15
N TRP A 87 13.39 -15.58 18.36
CA TRP A 87 12.71 -15.45 19.63
C TRP A 87 12.58 -16.81 20.27
N HIS A 88 12.85 -16.91 21.56
CA HIS A 88 12.84 -18.19 22.26
C HIS A 88 12.11 -18.12 23.59
N ASN A 89 11.52 -19.24 23.98
CA ASN A 89 10.98 -19.40 25.32
C ASN A 89 12.11 -19.24 26.35
N SER A 90 11.88 -18.41 27.38
CA SER A 90 12.87 -18.14 28.43
C SER A 90 13.31 -19.38 29.22
N ARG A 91 12.55 -20.49 29.12
CA ARG A 91 12.91 -21.80 29.71
C ARG A 91 14.02 -22.52 28.94
N LEU A 92 14.27 -22.13 27.68
CA LEU A 92 15.26 -22.72 26.79
C LEU A 92 16.54 -21.87 26.84
N LYS A 93 17.67 -22.49 27.18
CA LYS A 93 18.95 -21.79 27.31
C LYS A 93 19.76 -21.88 26.02
N VAL A 94 19.77 -20.80 25.24
CA VAL A 94 20.63 -20.70 24.05
C VAL A 94 22.10 -20.98 24.41
N GLN A 95 22.75 -21.87 23.64
CA GLN A 95 24.14 -22.29 23.87
C GLN A 95 25.14 -21.23 23.42
N ASP A 96 26.22 -21.08 24.19
CA ASP A 96 27.26 -20.09 23.93
C ASP A 96 28.04 -20.44 22.65
N GLU A 97 28.23 -21.73 22.37
CA GLU A 97 28.89 -22.24 21.16
C GLU A 97 28.08 -21.86 19.91
N TYR A 98 26.76 -22.13 19.91
CA TYR A 98 25.85 -21.73 18.83
C TYR A 98 25.91 -20.21 18.63
N LYS A 99 25.74 -19.45 19.71
CA LYS A 99 25.75 -17.98 19.66
C LYS A 99 27.07 -17.44 19.06
N SER A 100 28.21 -17.95 19.50
CA SER A 100 29.52 -17.51 18.98
C SER A 100 29.71 -17.83 17.49
N THR A 101 29.08 -18.90 17.00
CA THR A 101 29.13 -19.30 15.59
C THR A 101 28.38 -18.31 14.70
N ILE A 102 27.23 -17.80 15.15
CA ILE A 102 26.35 -16.96 14.34
C ILE A 102 26.54 -15.45 14.56
N ASP A 103 26.94 -15.01 15.76
CA ASP A 103 27.13 -13.58 16.11
C ASP A 103 28.11 -12.86 15.17
N HIS A 104 29.10 -13.59 14.64
CA HIS A 104 30.11 -13.04 13.74
C HIS A 104 29.78 -13.21 12.25
N ARG A 105 28.75 -13.99 11.90
CA ARG A 105 28.45 -14.39 10.52
C ARG A 105 27.25 -13.67 9.93
N PHE A 106 26.18 -13.53 10.71
CA PHE A 106 24.91 -13.01 10.20
C PHE A 106 24.36 -11.90 11.10
N PRO A 107 23.74 -10.86 10.53
CA PRO A 107 22.99 -9.88 11.30
C PRO A 107 21.70 -10.55 11.81
N PHE A 108 21.62 -10.78 13.11
CA PHE A 108 20.41 -11.25 13.77
C PHE A 108 20.27 -10.66 15.18
N GLU A 109 19.04 -10.66 15.69
CA GLU A 109 18.74 -10.33 17.08
C GLU A 109 18.17 -11.55 17.81
N LEU A 110 18.68 -11.82 19.02
CA LEU A 110 18.18 -12.88 19.88
C LEU A 110 17.32 -12.28 20.99
N HIS A 111 16.06 -12.72 21.10
CA HIS A 111 15.11 -12.19 22.07
C HIS A 111 14.45 -13.30 22.89
N PRO A 112 14.39 -13.20 24.22
CA PRO A 112 13.53 -14.08 25.01
C PRO A 112 12.06 -13.63 24.92
N PHE A 113 11.14 -14.58 24.97
CA PHE A 113 9.73 -14.29 25.23
C PHE A 113 9.56 -13.58 26.57
N LYS A 114 8.62 -12.64 26.62
CA LYS A 114 8.25 -11.91 27.83
C LYS A 114 7.36 -12.77 28.73
N PRO A 115 7.18 -12.37 30.02
CA PRO A 115 6.37 -13.14 30.96
C PRO A 115 4.92 -13.42 30.53
N SER A 116 4.33 -12.58 29.66
CA SER A 116 3.02 -12.85 29.07
C SER A 116 3.05 -12.88 27.54
N PRO A 117 2.12 -13.61 26.89
CA PRO A 117 1.93 -13.60 25.43
C PRO A 117 1.74 -12.19 24.86
N GLU A 118 0.97 -11.32 25.52
CA GLU A 118 0.68 -9.96 25.08
C GLU A 118 1.93 -9.08 25.12
N GLN A 119 2.77 -9.22 26.15
CA GLN A 119 4.03 -8.50 26.24
C GLN A 119 5.04 -8.98 25.18
N THR A 120 5.01 -10.28 24.86
CA THR A 120 5.82 -10.84 23.78
C THR A 120 5.36 -10.30 22.43
N GLN A 121 4.05 -10.28 22.17
CA GLN A 121 3.45 -9.68 20.99
C GLN A 121 3.85 -8.21 20.84
N GLN A 122 3.73 -7.40 21.90
CA GLN A 122 4.15 -5.99 21.86
C GLN A 122 5.65 -5.84 21.55
N SER A 123 6.50 -6.70 22.12
CA SER A 123 7.94 -6.65 21.86
C SER A 123 8.27 -7.00 20.41
N VAL A 124 7.53 -7.95 19.83
CA VAL A 124 7.65 -8.28 18.40
C VAL A 124 7.17 -7.13 17.53
N ASP A 125 6.04 -6.50 17.85
CA ASP A 125 5.53 -5.35 17.10
C ASP A 125 6.52 -4.17 17.14
N ASP A 126 7.10 -3.89 18.30
CA ASP A 126 8.14 -2.87 18.45
C ASP A 126 9.39 -3.22 17.62
N TRP A 127 9.80 -4.49 17.60
CA TRP A 127 10.92 -4.96 16.79
C TRP A 127 10.62 -4.84 15.29
N VAL A 128 9.43 -5.24 14.83
CA VAL A 128 9.01 -5.15 13.42
C VAL A 128 8.96 -3.68 12.97
N SER A 129 8.33 -2.83 13.77
CA SER A 129 8.23 -1.39 13.50
C SER A 129 9.62 -0.76 13.42
N LYS A 130 10.49 -1.01 14.39
CA LYS A 130 11.88 -0.51 14.37
C LYS A 130 12.65 -1.03 13.15
N SER A 131 12.54 -2.32 12.85
CA SER A 131 13.27 -2.99 11.75
C SER A 131 12.83 -2.47 10.38
N THR A 132 11.59 -2.03 10.26
CA THR A 132 11.00 -1.50 9.01
C THR A 132 10.91 0.02 8.99
N ASN A 133 11.54 0.73 9.94
CA ASN A 133 11.44 2.19 10.11
C ASN A 133 9.99 2.71 10.22
N GLY A 134 9.11 1.93 10.83
CA GLY A 134 7.69 2.23 11.01
C GLY A 134 6.82 1.87 9.80
N PHE A 135 7.40 1.32 8.74
CA PHE A 135 6.66 1.01 7.51
C PHE A 135 5.69 -0.17 7.67
N ILE A 136 6.00 -1.08 8.60
CA ILE A 136 5.11 -2.13 9.07
C ILE A 136 4.97 -1.97 10.60
N PRO A 137 3.81 -1.52 11.12
CA PRO A 137 3.69 -1.14 12.52
C PRO A 137 3.51 -2.34 13.48
N SER A 138 3.02 -3.48 13.00
CA SER A 138 2.77 -4.67 13.81
C SER A 138 2.72 -5.94 12.96
N LEU A 139 2.88 -7.09 13.62
CA LEU A 139 2.77 -8.43 13.05
C LEU A 139 1.94 -9.30 13.97
N PRO A 140 0.69 -9.66 13.62
CA PRO A 140 -0.14 -10.51 14.47
C PRO A 140 0.40 -11.94 14.47
N VAL A 141 1.33 -12.25 15.39
CA VAL A 141 1.88 -13.59 15.55
C VAL A 141 0.86 -14.48 16.24
N GLY A 142 0.37 -14.03 17.38
CA GLY A 142 -0.38 -14.86 18.31
C GLY A 142 0.59 -15.78 19.06
N PHE A 143 0.73 -15.54 20.36
CA PHE A 143 1.64 -16.30 21.22
C PHE A 143 0.88 -17.21 22.17
N SER A 144 1.46 -18.38 22.45
CA SER A 144 0.99 -19.33 23.45
C SER A 144 2.11 -19.68 24.44
N GLU A 145 1.75 -20.17 25.63
CA GLU A 145 2.75 -20.62 26.63
C GLU A 145 3.59 -21.83 26.16
N ASN A 146 3.10 -22.55 25.14
CA ASN A 146 3.73 -23.74 24.57
C ASN A 146 4.64 -23.41 23.37
N ASP A 147 4.78 -22.12 23.03
CA ASP A 147 5.67 -21.72 21.96
C ASP A 147 7.12 -21.86 22.44
N ASP A 148 7.97 -22.41 21.58
CA ASP A 148 9.38 -22.68 21.88
C ASP A 148 10.29 -21.69 21.17
N LEU A 149 10.13 -21.56 19.85
CA LEU A 149 10.97 -20.72 18.99
C LEU A 149 10.16 -20.06 17.88
N LEU A 150 10.39 -18.78 17.66
CA LEU A 150 9.84 -18.02 16.54
C LEU A 150 10.97 -17.37 15.76
N LEU A 151 10.98 -17.57 14.45
CA LEU A 151 11.93 -16.97 13.52
C LEU A 151 11.21 -15.90 12.70
N LEU A 152 11.69 -14.67 12.76
CA LEU A 152 11.15 -13.56 12.00
C LEU A 152 12.21 -12.97 11.07
N SER A 153 11.83 -12.67 9.84
CA SER A 153 12.63 -11.84 8.95
C SER A 153 11.82 -10.67 8.42
N ALA A 154 12.41 -9.48 8.46
CA ALA A 154 11.92 -8.29 7.80
C ALA A 154 13.04 -7.76 6.90
N LEU A 155 12.74 -7.66 5.60
CA LEU A 155 13.65 -7.01 4.65
C LEU A 155 13.09 -5.65 4.25
N TYR A 156 13.92 -4.63 4.44
CA TYR A 156 13.63 -3.27 4.02
C TYR A 156 14.65 -2.84 2.98
N LEU A 157 14.16 -2.42 1.81
CA LEU A 157 14.99 -1.86 0.76
C LEU A 157 14.41 -0.51 0.34
N LYS A 158 15.27 0.49 0.35
CA LYS A 158 15.01 1.81 -0.18
C LYS A 158 16.14 2.22 -1.09
N GLY A 159 15.85 2.47 -2.36
CA GLY A 159 16.86 2.91 -3.33
C GLY A 159 16.22 3.78 -4.40
N PHE A 160 17.02 4.64 -5.02
CA PHE A 160 16.52 5.57 -6.02
C PHE A 160 16.76 5.04 -7.42
N TRP A 161 15.88 5.36 -8.37
CA TRP A 161 16.22 5.20 -9.78
C TRP A 161 17.46 6.07 -10.11
N GLN A 162 18.25 5.66 -11.11
CA GLN A 162 19.33 6.51 -11.61
C GLN A 162 18.76 7.82 -12.14
N GLN A 163 17.70 7.71 -12.94
CA GLN A 163 16.84 8.83 -13.33
C GLN A 163 15.45 8.58 -12.78
N LYS A 164 14.89 9.56 -12.06
CA LYS A 164 13.50 9.48 -11.62
C LYS A 164 12.57 9.38 -12.82
N PHE A 165 11.56 8.53 -12.71
CA PHE A 165 10.52 8.43 -13.71
C PHE A 165 9.68 9.71 -13.72
N SER A 166 9.11 10.01 -14.87
CA SER A 166 8.12 11.07 -14.99
C SER A 166 6.73 10.51 -14.65
N LEU A 167 5.89 11.31 -14.02
CA LEU A 167 4.45 11.00 -13.98
C LEU A 167 3.95 10.88 -15.42
N TYR A 168 3.25 9.79 -15.74
CA TYR A 168 2.58 9.68 -17.03
C TYR A 168 1.47 10.74 -17.10
N MET A 169 1.67 11.77 -17.93
CA MET A 169 0.74 12.89 -18.09
C MET A 169 -0.43 12.56 -19.03
N GLY A 170 -0.39 11.42 -19.72
CA GLY A 170 -1.53 10.89 -20.48
C GLY A 170 -2.64 10.47 -19.52
N GLU A 171 -3.89 10.51 -20.00
CA GLU A 171 -5.06 10.10 -19.22
C GLU A 171 -4.81 8.73 -18.57
N LYS A 172 -5.33 8.56 -17.34
CA LYS A 172 -5.23 7.33 -16.55
C LYS A 172 -5.51 6.13 -17.45
N ARG A 173 -4.61 5.14 -17.45
CA ARG A 173 -4.72 3.95 -18.31
C ARG A 173 -5.28 2.77 -17.52
N PRO A 174 -5.99 1.85 -18.19
CA PRO A 174 -6.35 0.60 -17.56
C PRO A 174 -5.11 -0.24 -17.31
N PHE A 175 -5.17 -1.01 -16.24
CA PHE A 175 -4.37 -2.21 -16.06
C PHE A 175 -5.29 -3.40 -16.29
N TYR A 176 -4.88 -4.34 -17.13
CA TYR A 176 -5.64 -5.55 -17.43
C TYR A 176 -5.36 -6.58 -16.33
N GLN A 177 -6.41 -7.16 -15.77
CA GLN A 177 -6.33 -8.16 -14.72
C GLN A 177 -6.33 -9.57 -15.32
N LEU A 178 -6.02 -10.58 -14.50
CA LEU A 178 -5.97 -11.98 -14.91
C LEU A 178 -7.32 -12.55 -15.42
N ASP A 179 -8.43 -11.90 -15.10
CA ASP A 179 -9.78 -12.27 -15.56
C ASP A 179 -10.19 -11.54 -16.86
N GLY A 180 -9.24 -10.86 -17.51
CA GLY A 180 -9.46 -10.03 -18.70
C GLY A 180 -10.14 -8.69 -18.40
N SER A 181 -10.50 -8.40 -17.15
CA SER A 181 -11.11 -7.12 -16.78
C SER A 181 -10.09 -6.00 -16.77
N ALA A 182 -10.50 -4.80 -17.19
CA ALA A 182 -9.69 -3.61 -17.11
C ALA A 182 -10.02 -2.82 -15.83
N THR A 183 -9.00 -2.42 -15.06
CA THR A 183 -9.17 -1.45 -13.97
C THR A 183 -9.51 -0.08 -14.56
N GLU A 184 -10.38 0.69 -13.91
CA GLU A 184 -10.78 1.99 -14.49
C GLU A 184 -9.65 3.03 -14.50
N GLU A 185 -8.70 3.02 -13.55
CA GLU A 185 -7.73 4.11 -13.40
C GLU A 185 -6.44 3.72 -12.62
N VAL A 186 -5.37 3.32 -13.31
CA VAL A 186 -4.04 3.06 -12.69
C VAL A 186 -3.08 4.20 -12.98
N VAL A 187 -2.28 4.57 -11.97
CA VAL A 187 -1.25 5.60 -12.12
C VAL A 187 0.02 4.92 -12.61
N PHE A 188 0.42 5.28 -13.82
CA PHE A 188 1.67 4.83 -14.39
C PHE A 188 2.76 5.91 -14.26
N MET A 189 4.00 5.45 -14.21
CA MET A 189 5.20 6.24 -14.33
C MET A 189 5.90 5.87 -15.64
N LEU A 190 6.49 6.86 -16.30
CA LEU A 190 7.10 6.75 -17.62
C LEU A 190 8.55 7.21 -17.56
N GLU A 191 9.43 6.37 -18.11
CA GLU A 191 10.80 6.76 -18.45
C GLU A 191 11.04 6.45 -19.92
N ALA A 192 11.54 7.44 -20.66
CA ALA A 192 11.73 7.34 -22.10
C ALA A 192 13.01 8.02 -22.54
N ARG A 193 13.76 7.33 -23.41
CA ARG A 193 14.99 7.82 -24.02
C ARG A 193 14.91 7.60 -25.52
N ASN A 194 14.73 8.68 -26.26
CA ASN A 194 14.71 8.70 -27.72
C ASN A 194 16.01 9.26 -28.32
N GLU A 195 16.89 9.85 -27.51
CA GLU A 195 18.18 10.40 -27.94
C GLU A 195 19.31 10.00 -26.98
N ALA A 196 20.51 9.74 -27.53
CA ALA A 196 21.62 9.19 -26.76
C ALA A 196 22.18 10.15 -25.70
N TRP A 197 21.93 11.46 -25.80
CA TRP A 197 22.35 12.44 -24.79
C TRP A 197 21.29 12.67 -23.69
N MET A 198 20.09 12.11 -23.83
CA MET A 198 19.02 12.24 -22.84
C MET A 198 19.10 11.16 -21.77
N GLY A 199 18.98 11.54 -20.50
CA GLY A 199 18.87 10.62 -19.37
C GLY A 199 20.16 9.84 -19.09
N GLN A 200 20.25 9.32 -17.87
CA GLN A 200 21.35 8.44 -17.44
C GLN A 200 20.86 7.06 -17.01
N GLN A 201 19.55 6.81 -17.07
CA GLN A 201 18.96 5.55 -16.64
C GLN A 201 19.42 4.40 -17.54
N GLN A 202 20.15 3.48 -16.93
CA GLN A 202 20.53 2.20 -17.50
C GLN A 202 19.33 1.27 -17.41
N ILE A 203 18.87 0.84 -18.58
CA ILE A 203 17.84 -0.17 -18.77
C ILE A 203 18.44 -1.26 -19.63
N TYR A 204 18.39 -2.48 -19.14
CA TYR A 204 18.73 -3.66 -19.92
C TYR A 204 17.45 -4.36 -20.34
N TYR A 205 17.49 -5.03 -21.49
CA TYR A 205 16.34 -5.68 -22.07
C TYR A 205 16.74 -6.99 -22.72
N PHE A 206 15.85 -7.97 -22.65
CA PHE A 206 15.90 -9.14 -23.53
C PHE A 206 14.48 -9.57 -23.90
N LYS A 207 14.39 -10.41 -24.93
CA LYS A 207 13.14 -10.90 -25.49
C LYS A 207 13.20 -12.41 -25.69
N GLN A 208 12.16 -13.10 -25.23
CA GLN A 208 11.93 -14.52 -25.48
C GLN A 208 10.71 -14.71 -26.37
N ALA A 209 10.34 -15.97 -26.65
CA ALA A 209 9.22 -16.29 -27.52
C ALA A 209 7.86 -15.77 -26.99
N HIS A 210 7.63 -15.88 -25.67
CA HIS A 210 6.32 -15.62 -25.05
C HIS A 210 6.30 -14.44 -24.08
N PHE A 211 7.46 -13.84 -23.80
CA PHE A 211 7.58 -12.71 -22.89
C PHE A 211 8.79 -11.83 -23.27
N HIS A 212 8.85 -10.65 -22.67
CA HIS A 212 10.05 -9.82 -22.66
C HIS A 212 10.34 -9.33 -21.25
N ALA A 213 11.57 -8.90 -21.00
CA ALA A 213 11.96 -8.42 -19.68
C ALA A 213 12.82 -7.18 -19.74
N VAL A 214 12.69 -6.34 -18.72
CA VAL A 214 13.58 -5.19 -18.49
C VAL A 214 14.25 -5.31 -17.13
N ARG A 215 15.50 -4.85 -17.03
CA ARG A 215 16.21 -4.63 -15.78
C ARG A 215 16.54 -3.14 -15.67
N ILE A 216 15.96 -2.47 -14.70
CA ILE A 216 16.14 -1.04 -14.44
C ILE A 216 17.09 -0.90 -13.24
N MET A 217 18.27 -0.34 -13.47
CA MET A 217 19.27 -0.20 -12.42
C MET A 217 18.93 0.93 -11.45
N LEU A 218 19.13 0.70 -10.16
CA LEU A 218 19.11 1.76 -9.15
C LEU A 218 20.36 2.64 -9.26
N ARG A 219 20.34 3.77 -8.55
CA ARG A 219 21.41 4.79 -8.54
C ARG A 219 22.77 4.23 -8.12
N ASP A 220 22.76 3.21 -7.27
CA ASP A 220 23.95 2.49 -6.83
C ASP A 220 24.61 1.64 -7.93
N GLN A 221 23.94 1.47 -9.09
CA GLN A 221 24.39 0.72 -10.27
C GLN A 221 24.66 -0.78 -10.01
N ARG A 222 24.11 -1.33 -8.93
CA ARG A 222 24.32 -2.71 -8.51
C ARG A 222 22.99 -3.44 -8.31
N ILE A 223 22.04 -2.81 -7.62
CA ILE A 223 20.70 -3.35 -7.46
C ILE A 223 19.89 -3.09 -8.73
N GLY A 224 19.31 -4.15 -9.28
CA GLY A 224 18.45 -4.12 -10.47
C GLY A 224 17.01 -4.47 -10.11
N PHE A 225 16.06 -3.69 -10.63
CA PHE A 225 14.64 -4.05 -10.64
C PHE A 225 14.29 -4.69 -11.98
N GLU A 226 14.00 -5.98 -11.94
CA GLU A 226 13.65 -6.79 -13.11
C GLU A 226 12.14 -6.96 -13.21
N VAL A 227 11.59 -6.80 -14.41
CA VAL A 227 10.18 -7.04 -14.72
C VAL A 227 10.09 -7.98 -15.90
N TYR A 228 9.41 -9.11 -15.72
CA TYR A 228 9.17 -10.15 -16.71
C TYR A 228 7.70 -10.09 -17.10
N LEU A 229 7.43 -9.62 -18.32
CA LEU A 229 6.09 -9.34 -18.81
C LEU A 229 5.76 -10.30 -19.97
N PRO A 230 4.80 -11.23 -19.79
CA PRO A 230 4.23 -12.01 -20.89
C PRO A 230 3.70 -11.10 -22.00
N PHE A 231 3.62 -11.57 -23.25
CA PHE A 231 3.00 -10.76 -24.31
C PHE A 231 1.48 -10.72 -24.22
N GLU A 232 0.87 -11.81 -23.75
CA GLU A 232 -0.56 -11.93 -23.58
C GLU A 232 -0.98 -11.35 -22.21
N GLN A 233 -2.07 -10.57 -22.19
CA GLN A 233 -2.57 -9.92 -20.96
C GLN A 233 -2.89 -10.92 -19.84
N GLU A 234 -3.39 -12.09 -20.20
CA GLU A 234 -3.70 -13.19 -19.28
C GLU A 234 -2.57 -14.23 -19.19
N GLY A 235 -1.38 -13.91 -19.71
CA GLY A 235 -0.28 -14.87 -19.91
C GLY A 235 0.51 -15.23 -18.65
N LEU A 236 0.36 -14.48 -17.54
CA LEU A 236 1.15 -14.71 -16.33
C LEU A 236 1.01 -16.13 -15.76
N PRO A 237 -0.18 -16.75 -15.65
CA PRO A 237 -0.29 -18.13 -15.16
C PRO A 237 0.43 -19.13 -16.05
N GLN A 238 0.36 -18.97 -17.38
CA GLN A 238 1.11 -19.84 -18.30
C GLN A 238 2.62 -19.64 -18.15
N PHE A 239 3.08 -18.38 -18.10
CA PHE A 239 4.48 -18.05 -17.86
C PHE A 239 5.01 -18.69 -16.57
N LEU A 240 4.24 -18.60 -15.47
CA LEU A 240 4.61 -19.20 -14.20
C LEU A 240 4.65 -20.73 -14.23
N ASN A 241 3.76 -21.38 -14.98
CA ASN A 241 3.75 -22.84 -15.14
C ASN A 241 4.94 -23.35 -15.98
N GLU A 242 5.42 -22.55 -16.93
CA GLU A 242 6.56 -22.89 -17.80
C GLU A 242 7.92 -22.52 -17.16
N LEU A 243 7.92 -21.59 -16.21
CA LEU A 243 9.11 -21.15 -15.47
C LEU A 243 9.77 -22.33 -14.76
N LYS A 244 11.08 -22.47 -14.91
CA LYS A 244 11.93 -23.45 -14.22
C LYS A 244 12.84 -22.76 -13.21
N ALA A 245 13.39 -23.54 -12.29
CA ALA A 245 14.29 -23.03 -11.25
C ALA A 245 15.53 -22.30 -11.82
N ASP A 246 16.11 -22.83 -12.90
CA ASP A 246 17.38 -22.34 -13.46
C ASP A 246 17.20 -21.25 -14.53
N ASP A 247 15.96 -20.92 -14.91
CA ASP A 247 15.67 -19.99 -16.00
C ASP A 247 16.25 -18.60 -15.72
N PHE A 248 16.11 -18.12 -14.48
CA PHE A 248 16.64 -16.81 -14.08
C PHE A 248 18.17 -16.73 -14.14
N ASP A 249 18.86 -17.84 -13.92
CA ASP A 249 20.31 -17.92 -14.03
C ASP A 249 20.77 -17.91 -15.49
N GLN A 250 19.97 -18.44 -16.40
CA GLN A 250 20.24 -18.38 -17.84
C GLN A 250 19.95 -16.98 -18.38
N TRP A 251 18.81 -16.39 -18.00
CA TRP A 251 18.37 -15.09 -18.49
C TRP A 251 19.21 -13.91 -17.98
N LYS A 252 19.94 -14.05 -16.87
CA LYS A 252 20.73 -12.95 -16.31
C LYS A 252 21.76 -12.41 -17.30
N ASP A 253 22.29 -13.27 -18.17
CA ASP A 253 23.32 -12.97 -19.18
C ASP A 253 22.71 -12.54 -20.54
N GLU A 254 21.39 -12.70 -20.72
CA GLU A 254 20.68 -12.26 -21.93
C GLU A 254 20.36 -10.75 -21.92
N PHE A 255 20.35 -10.14 -20.74
CA PHE A 255 20.08 -8.72 -20.57
C PHE A 255 21.12 -7.85 -21.30
N GLN A 256 20.69 -7.13 -22.32
CA GLN A 256 21.53 -6.19 -23.07
C GLN A 256 21.15 -4.75 -22.76
N LEU A 257 22.15 -3.89 -22.53
CA LEU A 257 21.93 -2.46 -22.33
C LEU A 257 21.32 -1.86 -23.59
N ILE A 258 20.16 -1.22 -23.46
CA ILE A 258 19.45 -0.63 -24.60
C ILE A 258 19.58 0.91 -24.61
N PRO A 259 19.98 1.51 -25.75
CA PRO A 259 20.19 2.95 -25.85
C PRO A 259 18.89 3.75 -26.02
N TYR A 260 17.80 3.13 -26.52
CA TYR A 260 16.54 3.79 -26.80
C TYR A 260 15.36 2.97 -26.30
N TYR A 261 14.49 3.59 -25.49
CA TYR A 261 13.39 2.90 -24.84
C TYR A 261 12.21 3.80 -24.51
N TYR A 262 11.07 3.17 -24.31
CA TYR A 262 9.85 3.68 -23.70
C TYR A 262 9.40 2.65 -22.66
N VAL A 263 9.52 2.97 -21.37
CA VAL A 263 9.18 2.08 -20.25
C VAL A 263 8.07 2.69 -19.43
N LEU A 264 6.91 2.04 -19.46
CA LEU A 264 5.73 2.41 -18.70
C LEU A 264 5.49 1.36 -17.61
N LEU A 265 5.54 1.78 -16.34
CA LEU A 265 5.36 0.92 -15.17
C LEU A 265 4.23 1.44 -14.28
N PRO A 266 3.41 0.57 -13.68
CA PRO A 266 2.43 0.99 -12.69
C PRO A 266 3.17 1.39 -11.40
N LYS A 267 2.62 2.38 -10.70
CA LYS A 267 2.99 2.63 -9.31
C LYS A 267 2.26 1.64 -8.41
N PHE A 268 2.96 1.03 -7.48
CA PHE A 268 2.32 0.08 -6.57
C PHE A 268 3.01 -0.02 -5.22
N GLU A 269 2.22 -0.42 -4.24
CA GLU A 269 2.68 -0.78 -2.91
C GLU A 269 2.09 -2.17 -2.60
N ILE A 270 2.94 -3.12 -2.25
CA ILE A 270 2.54 -4.48 -1.85
C ILE A 270 3.13 -4.74 -0.47
N GLU A 271 2.30 -5.23 0.44
CA GLU A 271 2.67 -5.69 1.76
C GLU A 271 2.13 -7.12 1.94
N ASN A 272 3.01 -8.07 2.24
CA ASN A 272 2.63 -9.44 2.56
C ASN A 272 3.22 -9.87 3.91
N HIS A 273 2.37 -10.50 4.71
CA HIS A 273 2.71 -11.17 5.96
C HIS A 273 2.67 -12.67 5.70
N LEU A 274 3.84 -13.28 5.51
CA LEU A 274 3.95 -14.66 5.06
C LEU A 274 4.25 -15.56 6.25
N ASP A 275 3.35 -16.52 6.49
CA ASP A 275 3.62 -17.66 7.34
C ASP A 275 4.03 -18.83 6.45
N PHE A 276 5.27 -19.29 6.63
CA PHE A 276 5.83 -20.32 5.77
C PHE A 276 5.59 -21.73 6.28
N GLU A 277 5.04 -21.94 7.48
CA GLU A 277 4.96 -23.27 8.11
C GLU A 277 4.38 -24.33 7.18
N LYS A 278 3.21 -24.05 6.59
CA LYS A 278 2.51 -24.97 5.68
C LYS A 278 3.34 -25.30 4.44
N HIS A 279 3.95 -24.30 3.81
CA HIS A 279 4.75 -24.51 2.59
C HIS A 279 6.05 -25.24 2.91
N LEU A 280 6.77 -24.85 3.96
CA LEU A 280 8.02 -25.50 4.37
C LEU A 280 7.79 -26.97 4.73
N LYS A 281 6.69 -27.30 5.43
CA LYS A 281 6.27 -28.69 5.65
C LYS A 281 6.12 -29.46 4.33
N SER A 282 5.43 -28.87 3.34
CA SER A 282 5.25 -29.52 2.03
C SER A 282 6.53 -29.65 1.22
N LEU A 283 7.53 -28.82 1.49
CA LEU A 283 8.86 -28.83 0.85
C LEU A 283 9.89 -29.65 1.64
N GLY A 284 9.45 -30.52 2.56
CA GLY A 284 10.31 -31.47 3.26
C GLY A 284 10.92 -30.97 4.57
N LEU A 285 10.61 -29.74 5.01
CA LEU A 285 11.06 -29.19 6.30
C LEU A 285 10.06 -29.45 7.44
N GLN A 286 9.31 -30.54 7.37
CA GLN A 286 8.31 -30.87 8.39
C GLN A 286 8.92 -31.04 9.79
N SER A 287 10.13 -31.61 9.88
CA SER A 287 10.84 -31.84 11.14
C SER A 287 11.13 -30.56 11.93
N LEU A 288 11.19 -29.39 11.28
CA LEU A 288 11.37 -28.10 11.98
C LEU A 288 10.24 -27.82 12.97
N PHE A 289 9.03 -28.27 12.64
CA PHE A 289 7.79 -27.97 13.36
C PHE A 289 7.32 -29.15 14.21
N GLU A 290 8.20 -30.12 14.45
CA GLU A 290 7.93 -31.29 15.27
C GLU A 290 8.85 -31.30 16.49
N SER A 291 8.27 -31.52 17.66
CA SER A 291 9.01 -31.57 18.92
C SER A 291 10.04 -32.70 18.92
N SER A 292 11.33 -32.33 18.99
CA SER A 292 12.45 -33.28 18.99
C SER A 292 13.68 -32.72 19.73
N ASN A 293 14.72 -33.53 19.88
CA ASN A 293 16.00 -33.09 20.45
C ASN A 293 16.98 -32.60 19.37
N ASP A 294 16.52 -32.38 18.14
CA ASP A 294 17.37 -31.99 17.02
C ASP A 294 17.84 -30.52 17.09
N LEU A 295 17.24 -29.72 17.98
CA LEU A 295 17.65 -28.34 18.32
C LEU A 295 18.51 -28.25 19.58
N ALA A 296 18.90 -29.39 20.17
CA ALA A 296 19.74 -29.42 21.37
C ALA A 296 21.07 -28.65 21.23
N PRO A 297 21.79 -28.68 20.07
CA PRO A 297 22.99 -27.86 19.89
C PRO A 297 22.72 -26.35 20.01
N MET A 298 21.52 -25.88 19.67
CA MET A 298 21.10 -24.49 19.79
C MET A 298 20.66 -24.12 21.21
N LEU A 299 19.87 -24.98 21.85
CA LEU A 299 19.12 -24.62 23.06
C LEU A 299 19.57 -25.32 24.35
N GLY A 300 20.55 -26.24 24.27
CA GLY A 300 21.07 -27.02 25.40
C GLY A 300 20.02 -27.77 26.21
N SER A 301 18.81 -27.88 25.67
CA SER A 301 17.67 -28.45 26.36
C SER A 301 17.75 -29.97 26.25
N LYS A 302 17.52 -30.64 27.37
CA LYS A 302 17.27 -32.10 27.39
C LYS A 302 15.83 -32.43 27.02
N PHE A 303 14.97 -31.41 26.94
CA PHE A 303 13.57 -31.55 26.57
C PHE A 303 13.41 -31.27 25.07
N PRO A 304 12.56 -32.05 24.40
CA PRO A 304 12.19 -31.81 23.02
C PRO A 304 11.69 -30.37 22.80
N SER A 305 12.07 -29.77 21.69
CA SER A 305 11.67 -28.42 21.27
C SER A 305 11.40 -28.39 19.78
N GLN A 306 10.74 -27.33 19.32
CA GLN A 306 10.40 -27.13 17.91
C GLN A 306 10.49 -25.66 17.50
N ILE A 307 10.52 -25.41 16.19
CA ILE A 307 10.22 -24.09 15.64
C ILE A 307 8.71 -23.96 15.59
N THR A 308 8.16 -23.08 16.41
CA THR A 308 6.72 -22.80 16.46
C THR A 308 6.25 -22.13 15.19
N ALA A 309 7.00 -21.14 14.70
CA ALA A 309 6.65 -20.45 13.46
C ALA A 309 7.89 -19.83 12.80
N LEU A 310 7.85 -19.75 11.47
CA LEU A 310 8.82 -19.04 10.64
C LEU A 310 8.05 -18.07 9.76
N ARG A 311 8.22 -16.78 10.02
CA ARG A 311 7.46 -15.72 9.35
C ARG A 311 8.36 -14.72 8.67
N GLN A 312 7.88 -14.20 7.55
CA GLN A 312 8.54 -13.12 6.85
C GLN A 312 7.56 -12.00 6.53
N LEU A 313 8.08 -10.80 6.71
CA LEU A 313 7.43 -9.58 6.32
C LEU A 313 8.18 -9.01 5.14
N ALA A 314 7.44 -8.79 4.06
CA ALA A 314 7.97 -8.18 2.87
C ALA A 314 7.02 -7.07 2.44
N LYS A 315 7.60 -5.89 2.20
CA LYS A 315 6.87 -4.75 1.68
C LYS A 315 7.71 -4.07 0.62
N ILE A 316 7.09 -3.73 -0.50
CA ILE A 316 7.69 -2.98 -1.59
C ILE A 316 6.81 -1.80 -1.93
N LYS A 317 7.46 -0.70 -2.26
CA LYS A 317 6.81 0.48 -2.80
C LYS A 317 7.57 0.99 -4.01
N VAL A 318 6.93 0.95 -5.17
CA VAL A 318 7.45 1.38 -6.46
C VAL A 318 6.83 2.71 -6.83
N GLU A 319 7.66 3.76 -6.88
CA GLU A 319 7.26 5.16 -7.09
C GLU A 319 8.19 5.83 -8.10
N GLU A 320 7.89 7.07 -8.51
CA GLU A 320 8.64 7.80 -9.54
C GLU A 320 10.10 8.09 -9.15
N GLU A 321 10.39 8.24 -7.85
CA GLU A 321 11.74 8.55 -7.36
C GLU A 321 12.59 7.28 -7.19
N GLY A 322 11.96 6.12 -7.00
CA GLY A 322 12.65 4.87 -6.68
C GLY A 322 11.80 3.83 -5.98
N LEU A 323 12.49 2.91 -5.33
CA LEU A 323 11.99 2.02 -4.31
C LEU A 323 11.99 2.76 -2.95
N GLU A 324 10.79 3.09 -2.46
CA GLU A 324 10.40 3.75 -1.20
C GLU A 324 11.00 5.14 -0.79
N ALA A 325 10.38 6.26 -1.22
CA ALA A 325 10.47 7.58 -0.54
C ALA A 325 9.26 8.50 -0.87
N ALA A 326 9.04 9.52 -0.03
CA ALA A 326 8.02 10.57 -0.17
C ALA A 326 8.63 11.98 -0.16
N ALA A 327 8.44 12.73 -1.26
CA ALA A 327 8.40 14.20 -1.35
C ALA A 327 7.85 14.58 -2.74
N VAL A 328 6.84 15.47 -2.80
CA VAL A 328 6.16 15.84 -4.05
C VAL A 328 6.91 16.96 -4.75
N SER A 329 7.54 16.66 -5.90
CA SER A 329 8.07 17.68 -6.81
C SER A 329 7.45 17.53 -8.20
N TYR A 330 6.66 18.53 -8.62
CA TYR A 330 5.94 18.54 -9.89
C TYR A 330 6.82 19.14 -10.98
N ALA A 331 7.29 18.33 -11.94
CA ALA A 331 7.93 18.80 -13.16
C ALA A 331 6.97 18.63 -14.34
N LYS A 332 6.71 19.71 -15.06
CA LYS A 332 5.82 19.74 -16.24
C LYS A 332 6.69 19.52 -17.47
N MET A 333 6.63 18.33 -18.06
CA MET A 333 7.29 18.06 -19.35
C MET A 333 6.38 18.57 -20.48
N ASN A 334 6.78 19.65 -21.14
CA ASN A 334 6.19 20.07 -22.41
C ASN A 334 6.96 19.36 -23.53
N VAL A 335 6.31 18.44 -24.25
CA VAL A 335 6.86 17.89 -25.49
C VAL A 335 6.52 18.87 -26.61
N THR A 336 7.51 19.67 -27.02
CA THR A 336 7.43 20.49 -28.24
C THR A 336 8.66 20.26 -29.08
N GLY A 337 8.51 19.58 -30.22
CA GLY A 337 9.53 19.48 -31.26
C GLY A 337 9.43 18.20 -32.09
N THR A 338 9.37 18.33 -33.41
CA THR A 338 9.61 17.25 -34.37
C THR A 338 11.13 17.10 -34.58
N PRO A 339 11.75 15.95 -34.29
CA PRO A 339 13.19 15.77 -34.51
C PRO A 339 13.52 15.52 -36.00
N PRO A 340 14.72 15.87 -36.47
CA PRO A 340 15.21 15.51 -37.81
C PRO A 340 15.37 14.00 -37.95
N GLN A 341 15.22 13.48 -39.17
CA GLN A 341 15.43 12.07 -39.50
C GLN A 341 16.93 11.72 -39.41
N THR A 342 17.38 11.24 -38.24
CA THR A 342 18.60 10.45 -38.11
C THR A 342 18.23 8.99 -37.82
N GLN A 343 19.11 8.07 -38.22
CA GLN A 343 18.92 6.61 -38.18
C GLN A 343 18.16 6.17 -36.93
N ARG A 344 16.90 5.75 -37.12
CA ARG A 344 16.06 5.22 -36.04
C ARG A 344 16.58 3.84 -35.67
N PHE A 345 17.46 3.76 -34.67
CA PHE A 345 17.66 2.52 -33.95
C PHE A 345 16.29 2.06 -33.41
N PRO A 346 15.99 0.76 -33.41
CA PRO A 346 14.71 0.27 -32.91
C PRO A 346 14.55 0.66 -31.44
N MET A 347 13.50 1.42 -31.14
CA MET A 347 13.12 1.77 -29.77
C MET A 347 12.45 0.57 -29.12
N VAL A 348 12.89 0.19 -27.92
CA VAL A 348 12.20 -0.83 -27.13
C VAL A 348 10.97 -0.21 -26.48
N HIS A 349 9.81 -0.82 -26.70
CA HIS A 349 8.57 -0.47 -26.02
C HIS A 349 8.25 -1.54 -24.97
N PHE A 350 8.15 -1.12 -23.71
CA PHE A 350 7.82 -1.97 -22.57
C PHE A 350 6.70 -1.31 -21.77
N GLU A 351 5.48 -1.83 -21.87
CA GLU A 351 4.30 -1.32 -21.16
C GLU A 351 3.77 -2.39 -20.21
N ALA A 352 4.10 -2.29 -18.92
CA ALA A 352 3.63 -3.23 -17.90
C ALA A 352 2.19 -2.94 -17.47
N ASP A 353 1.26 -3.02 -18.42
CA ASP A 353 -0.16 -2.70 -18.24
C ASP A 353 -1.02 -3.93 -17.87
N HIS A 354 -0.40 -5.06 -17.58
CA HIS A 354 -1.06 -6.31 -17.21
C HIS A 354 -0.13 -7.15 -16.30
N PRO A 355 -0.56 -8.30 -15.77
CA PRO A 355 0.13 -9.01 -14.70
C PRO A 355 1.54 -9.46 -15.09
N PHE A 356 2.51 -9.22 -14.20
CA PHE A 356 3.91 -9.54 -14.41
C PHE A 356 4.56 -10.15 -13.17
N LEU A 357 5.66 -10.88 -13.40
CA LEU A 357 6.61 -11.26 -12.36
C LEU A 357 7.68 -10.18 -12.24
N TYR A 358 8.10 -9.86 -11.02
CA TYR A 358 9.21 -8.95 -10.79
C TYR A 358 10.20 -9.52 -9.79
N ARG A 359 11.45 -9.08 -9.92
CA ARG A 359 12.55 -9.43 -9.02
C ARG A 359 13.37 -8.19 -8.70
N ILE A 360 13.89 -8.13 -7.48
CA ILE A 360 14.93 -7.18 -7.12
C ILE A 360 16.18 -8.01 -6.84
N VAL A 361 17.23 -7.77 -7.61
CA VAL A 361 18.45 -8.58 -7.59
C VAL A 361 19.66 -7.72 -7.29
N ASP A 362 20.62 -8.29 -6.56
CA ASP A 362 21.98 -7.77 -6.58
C ASP A 362 22.73 -8.37 -7.76
N THR A 363 23.11 -7.55 -8.73
CA THR A 363 23.81 -8.02 -9.94
C THR A 363 25.26 -8.43 -9.71
N ILE A 364 25.85 -8.13 -8.55
CA ILE A 364 27.22 -8.54 -8.21
C ILE A 364 27.23 -9.92 -7.55
N SER A 365 26.45 -10.13 -6.49
CA SER A 365 26.36 -11.43 -5.79
C SER A 365 25.38 -12.41 -6.44
N ASN A 366 24.60 -11.98 -7.44
CA ASN A 366 23.48 -12.71 -8.02
C ASN A 366 22.39 -13.12 -7.03
N LYS A 367 22.35 -12.54 -5.82
CA LYS A 367 21.31 -12.82 -4.83
C LYS A 367 20.01 -12.12 -5.20
N THR A 368 18.90 -12.85 -5.08
CA THR A 368 17.55 -12.30 -5.23
C THR A 368 17.08 -11.72 -3.88
N LEU A 369 17.00 -10.40 -3.79
CA LEU A 369 16.58 -9.69 -2.59
C LEU A 369 15.06 -9.80 -2.39
N PHE A 370 14.29 -9.61 -3.47
CA PHE A 370 12.84 -9.78 -3.46
C PHE A 370 12.38 -10.41 -4.76
N GLN A 371 11.26 -11.12 -4.70
CA GLN A 371 10.55 -11.56 -5.88
C GLN A 371 9.05 -11.64 -5.60
N GLY A 372 8.27 -11.56 -6.67
CA GLY A 372 6.84 -11.45 -6.53
C GLY A 372 6.10 -11.37 -7.85
N ILE A 373 4.78 -11.30 -7.75
CA ILE A 373 3.91 -11.02 -8.88
C ILE A 373 3.07 -9.78 -8.57
N PHE A 374 2.85 -8.97 -9.60
CA PHE A 374 1.90 -7.87 -9.57
C PHE A 374 0.79 -8.19 -10.55
N SER A 375 -0.42 -8.44 -10.05
CA SER A 375 -1.57 -8.89 -10.83
C SER A 375 -2.82 -8.05 -10.65
N GLN A 376 -2.85 -7.23 -9.59
CA GLN A 376 -3.96 -6.36 -9.25
C GLN A 376 -3.44 -4.98 -8.88
N ALA A 377 -3.70 -3.99 -9.72
CA ALA A 377 -3.38 -2.62 -9.38
C ALA A 377 -4.39 -2.06 -8.37
N ALA A 378 -3.89 -1.61 -7.21
CA ALA A 378 -4.72 -0.91 -6.24
C ALA A 378 -5.14 0.45 -6.79
N ILE A 379 -6.42 0.80 -6.65
CA ILE A 379 -6.89 2.18 -6.87
C ILE A 379 -6.28 3.02 -5.72
N PRO A 380 -5.46 4.05 -5.98
CA PRO A 380 -4.76 4.76 -4.90
C PRO A 380 -5.76 5.35 -3.89
N THR A 381 -5.50 5.18 -2.59
CA THR A 381 -6.38 5.57 -1.47
C THR A 381 -6.84 7.03 -1.53
N ARG A 382 -5.96 7.93 -2.01
CA ARG A 382 -6.27 9.37 -2.23
C ARG A 382 -7.35 9.62 -3.29
N TYR A 383 -7.56 8.68 -4.20
CA TYR A 383 -8.65 8.67 -5.17
C TYR A 383 -9.81 7.80 -4.69
N GLN A 384 -9.55 6.77 -3.87
CA GLN A 384 -10.54 5.87 -3.31
C GLN A 384 -11.61 6.59 -2.49
N ALA A 385 -11.27 7.62 -1.69
CA ALA A 385 -12.28 8.44 -1.01
C ALA A 385 -13.20 9.20 -2.00
N ALA A 386 -12.65 9.75 -3.09
CA ALA A 386 -13.44 10.40 -4.14
C ALA A 386 -14.21 9.39 -5.00
N PHE A 387 -13.69 8.17 -5.15
CA PHE A 387 -14.24 7.08 -5.93
C PHE A 387 -15.39 6.39 -5.19
N ASP A 388 -15.20 6.05 -3.92
CA ASP A 388 -16.24 5.58 -3.01
C ASP A 388 -17.30 6.65 -2.84
N PHE A 389 -16.93 7.93 -2.75
CA PHE A 389 -17.89 9.01 -2.74
C PHE A 389 -18.71 9.04 -4.05
N LYS A 390 -18.11 8.91 -5.23
CA LYS A 390 -18.81 8.89 -6.53
C LYS A 390 -19.68 7.64 -6.74
N ARG A 391 -19.15 6.45 -6.43
CA ARG A 391 -19.87 5.16 -6.48
C ARG A 391 -21.01 5.10 -5.48
N ASN A 392 -20.77 5.61 -4.27
CA ASN A 392 -21.83 5.77 -3.28
C ASN A 392 -22.80 6.87 -3.70
N LEU A 393 -22.38 7.93 -4.40
CA LEU A 393 -23.28 8.97 -4.90
C LEU A 393 -24.35 8.40 -5.83
N ASP A 394 -24.02 7.45 -6.70
CA ASP A 394 -25.00 6.82 -7.61
C ASP A 394 -25.96 5.87 -6.85
N LYS A 395 -25.44 5.14 -5.84
CA LYS A 395 -26.27 4.36 -4.91
C LYS A 395 -27.18 5.26 -4.05
N TYR A 396 -26.65 6.40 -3.58
CA TYR A 396 -27.38 7.40 -2.81
C TYR A 396 -28.38 8.13 -3.70
N ARG A 397 -28.07 8.46 -4.96
CA ARG A 397 -28.98 9.10 -5.92
C ARG A 397 -30.26 8.29 -6.14
N THR A 398 -30.14 6.96 -6.07
CA THR A 398 -31.26 6.02 -6.18
C THR A 398 -32.08 5.93 -4.87
N ARG A 399 -31.47 6.16 -3.70
CA ARG A 399 -32.12 6.16 -2.36
C ARG A 399 -32.69 7.52 -1.92
N LEU A 400 -31.97 8.62 -2.18
CA LEU A 400 -32.54 9.95 -2.50
C LEU A 400 -33.52 9.72 -3.67
N THR A 401 -34.38 10.60 -4.15
CA THR A 401 -35.55 10.20 -5.01
C THR A 401 -36.60 9.30 -4.32
N GLN A 402 -36.24 8.35 -3.43
CA GLN A 402 -37.19 7.44 -2.79
C GLN A 402 -37.48 7.74 -1.31
N ASP A 403 -36.52 8.26 -0.54
CA ASP A 403 -36.66 8.53 0.92
C ASP A 403 -36.42 10.01 1.28
N LEU A 404 -37.45 10.67 1.84
CA LEU A 404 -37.47 12.09 2.20
C LEU A 404 -36.56 12.43 3.39
N GLU A 405 -36.40 11.51 4.33
CA GLU A 405 -35.67 11.80 5.57
C GLU A 405 -34.16 11.58 5.40
N ALA A 406 -33.78 10.66 4.51
CA ALA A 406 -32.41 10.52 4.02
C ALA A 406 -31.95 11.76 3.23
N GLN A 407 -32.84 12.35 2.41
CA GLN A 407 -32.53 13.56 1.63
C GLN A 407 -32.24 14.79 2.49
N LYS A 408 -33.07 15.03 3.51
CA LYS A 408 -32.87 16.15 4.45
C LYS A 408 -31.55 16.02 5.21
N LYS A 409 -31.21 14.80 5.65
CA LYS A 409 -29.96 14.52 6.39
C LYS A 409 -28.72 14.73 5.52
N VAL A 410 -28.75 14.36 4.24
CA VAL A 410 -27.61 14.53 3.32
C VAL A 410 -27.35 15.99 3.00
N VAL A 411 -28.39 16.79 2.73
CA VAL A 411 -28.22 18.23 2.47
C VAL A 411 -27.66 18.94 3.70
N VAL A 412 -28.19 18.60 4.88
CA VAL A 412 -27.69 19.11 6.16
C VAL A 412 -26.22 18.74 6.39
N VAL A 413 -25.86 17.47 6.21
CA VAL A 413 -24.49 17.00 6.45
C VAL A 413 -23.50 17.63 5.49
N LEU A 414 -23.87 17.82 4.21
CA LEU A 414 -23.00 18.45 3.23
C LEU A 414 -22.79 19.95 3.50
N VAL A 415 -23.85 20.68 3.91
CA VAL A 415 -23.73 22.10 4.30
C VAL A 415 -22.88 22.25 5.57
N LEU A 416 -23.06 21.36 6.55
CA LEU A 416 -22.27 21.33 7.77
C LEU A 416 -20.80 21.03 7.52
N LEU A 417 -20.52 20.01 6.70
CA LEU A 417 -19.15 19.67 6.29
C LEU A 417 -18.49 20.87 5.61
N GLU A 418 -19.19 21.59 4.74
CA GLU A 418 -18.65 22.74 4.01
C GLU A 418 -18.34 23.93 4.94
N ILE A 419 -19.20 24.22 5.92
CA ILE A 419 -18.97 25.27 6.93
C ILE A 419 -17.79 24.94 7.85
N ILE A 420 -17.67 23.69 8.28
CA ILE A 420 -16.55 23.22 9.11
C ILE A 420 -15.23 23.34 8.32
N LEU A 421 -15.25 22.90 7.05
CA LEU A 421 -14.09 22.92 6.16
C LEU A 421 -13.66 24.34 5.75
N GLU A 422 -14.55 25.34 5.77
CA GLU A 422 -14.20 26.75 5.55
C GLU A 422 -13.62 27.45 6.79
N ASN A 423 -14.03 27.02 7.98
CA ASN A 423 -13.62 27.65 9.24
C ASN A 423 -12.28 27.11 9.77
N ASP A 424 -11.97 25.83 9.54
CA ASP A 424 -10.67 25.26 9.84
C ASP A 424 -9.69 25.54 8.70
N ARG A 425 -8.65 26.35 8.96
CA ARG A 425 -7.59 26.71 8.01
C ARG A 425 -6.65 25.54 7.66
N ILE A 426 -7.19 24.42 7.21
CA ILE A 426 -6.43 23.34 6.57
C ILE A 426 -6.42 23.67 5.08
N GLU A 427 -5.24 23.90 4.47
CA GLU A 427 -5.07 24.44 3.12
C GLU A 427 -5.96 23.75 2.05
N PHE A 428 -7.13 24.33 1.81
CA PHE A 428 -8.11 23.83 0.86
C PHE A 428 -7.98 24.59 -0.46
N LYS A 429 -7.59 23.89 -1.54
CA LYS A 429 -7.43 24.50 -2.87
C LYS A 429 -8.77 24.68 -3.58
N ALA A 430 -8.89 25.72 -4.43
CA ALA A 430 -10.09 26.07 -5.22
C ALA A 430 -10.75 24.91 -6.01
N ARG A 431 -9.99 23.84 -6.30
CA ARG A 431 -10.50 22.64 -6.98
C ARG A 431 -11.53 21.86 -6.14
N HIS A 432 -11.43 21.90 -4.81
CA HIS A 432 -12.33 21.15 -3.93
C HIS A 432 -13.69 21.85 -3.78
N LEU A 433 -13.71 23.20 -3.69
CA LEU A 433 -14.91 24.03 -3.84
C LEU A 433 -15.64 23.78 -5.17
N LYS A 434 -14.89 23.60 -6.27
CA LYS A 434 -15.46 23.27 -7.58
C LYS A 434 -16.13 21.88 -7.59
N SER A 435 -15.57 20.91 -6.88
CA SER A 435 -16.15 19.57 -6.72
C SER A 435 -17.41 19.57 -5.86
N LEU A 436 -17.40 20.28 -4.72
CA LEU A 436 -18.59 20.46 -3.88
C LEU A 436 -19.72 21.13 -4.65
N ASN A 437 -19.45 22.23 -5.35
CA ASN A 437 -20.42 22.88 -6.24
C ASN A 437 -20.97 21.93 -7.33
N LYS A 438 -20.15 21.01 -7.85
CA LYS A 438 -20.58 20.03 -8.87
C LYS A 438 -21.50 18.96 -8.28
N ILE A 439 -21.19 18.50 -7.07
CA ILE A 439 -22.02 17.57 -6.30
C ILE A 439 -23.38 18.23 -5.99
N TRP A 440 -23.35 19.48 -5.54
CA TRP A 440 -24.56 20.24 -5.24
C TRP A 440 -25.45 20.45 -6.46
N ARG A 441 -24.89 20.83 -7.61
CA ARG A 441 -25.65 20.93 -8.86
C ARG A 441 -26.26 19.61 -9.31
N ALA A 442 -25.58 18.49 -9.04
CA ALA A 442 -26.10 17.16 -9.36
C ALA A 442 -27.27 16.74 -8.45
N LEU A 443 -27.29 17.22 -7.20
CA LEU A 443 -28.32 16.91 -6.21
C LEU A 443 -29.52 17.88 -6.24
N SER A 444 -29.33 19.14 -6.66
CA SER A 444 -30.37 20.16 -6.64
C SER A 444 -31.51 19.92 -7.65
N LEU A 445 -31.21 19.36 -8.81
CA LEU A 445 -32.20 19.02 -9.84
C LEU A 445 -33.20 17.93 -9.37
N PRO A 446 -32.77 16.75 -8.88
CA PRO A 446 -33.68 15.75 -8.33
C PRO A 446 -34.52 16.25 -7.14
N LEU A 447 -33.93 17.06 -6.26
CA LEU A 447 -34.61 17.61 -5.08
C LEU A 447 -35.67 18.66 -5.48
N SER A 448 -35.36 19.53 -6.44
CA SER A 448 -36.32 20.51 -6.97
C SER A 448 -37.48 19.84 -7.72
N ASP A 449 -37.23 18.84 -8.56
CA ASP A 449 -38.28 18.11 -9.28
C ASP A 449 -39.25 17.38 -8.33
N TYR A 450 -38.76 16.87 -7.20
CA TYR A 450 -39.60 16.26 -6.17
C TYR A 450 -40.49 17.29 -5.45
N LEU A 451 -39.93 18.44 -5.05
CA LEU A 451 -40.71 19.53 -4.43
C LEU A 451 -41.79 20.06 -5.39
N ILE A 452 -41.49 20.14 -6.68
CA ILE A 452 -42.44 20.50 -7.74
C ILE A 452 -43.57 19.46 -7.87
N LYS A 453 -43.26 18.17 -7.77
CA LYS A 453 -44.27 17.09 -7.81
C LYS A 453 -45.19 17.10 -6.58
N ARG A 454 -44.66 17.38 -5.39
CA ARG A 454 -45.43 17.38 -4.13
C ARG A 454 -46.32 18.61 -3.95
N SER A 455 -45.89 19.77 -4.44
CA SER A 455 -46.60 21.05 -4.26
C SER A 455 -47.39 21.53 -5.48
N ASN A 456 -47.13 20.98 -6.68
CA ASN A 456 -47.45 21.51 -8.02
C ASN A 456 -46.53 22.67 -8.44
N LYS A 457 -46.06 22.65 -9.70
CA LYS A 457 -45.19 23.64 -10.37
C LYS A 457 -45.63 25.10 -10.18
N LYS A 458 -46.93 25.38 -10.08
CA LYS A 458 -47.47 26.73 -9.84
C LYS A 458 -47.32 27.17 -8.38
N HIS A 459 -47.31 26.23 -7.44
CA HIS A 459 -47.11 26.47 -6.01
C HIS A 459 -45.62 26.52 -5.67
N TYR A 460 -44.79 25.64 -6.24
CA TYR A 460 -43.32 25.69 -6.12
C TYR A 460 -42.75 27.04 -6.58
N ARG A 461 -43.23 27.58 -7.71
CA ARG A 461 -42.82 28.92 -8.17
C ARG A 461 -43.17 30.04 -7.20
N ARG A 462 -44.25 29.91 -6.42
CA ARG A 462 -44.65 30.87 -5.38
C ARG A 462 -43.87 30.69 -4.08
N LEU A 463 -43.34 29.50 -3.82
CA LEU A 463 -42.49 29.19 -2.67
C LEU A 463 -41.03 29.63 -2.86
N THR A 464 -40.63 30.00 -4.08
CA THR A 464 -39.28 30.48 -4.43
C THR A 464 -39.28 31.93 -4.94
N ASP A 465 -40.41 32.64 -4.80
CA ASP A 465 -40.57 34.03 -5.24
C ASP A 465 -40.54 34.96 -4.00
N PRO A 466 -39.46 35.73 -3.79
CA PRO A 466 -39.25 36.55 -2.60
C PRO A 466 -40.36 37.60 -2.36
N ASP A 467 -41.08 37.99 -3.41
CA ASP A 467 -42.10 39.04 -3.37
C ASP A 467 -43.50 38.51 -3.00
N THR A 468 -43.60 37.22 -2.62
CA THR A 468 -44.88 36.59 -2.30
C THR A 468 -45.34 36.91 -0.86
N PRO A 469 -46.58 37.39 -0.62
CA PRO A 469 -47.01 37.92 0.70
C PRO A 469 -46.99 36.93 1.88
N TRP A 470 -46.98 35.63 1.61
CA TRP A 470 -46.96 34.54 2.60
C TRP A 470 -45.62 33.81 2.67
N TYR A 471 -44.59 34.34 2.00
CA TYR A 471 -43.22 33.83 2.13
C TYR A 471 -42.80 33.91 3.61
N GLY A 472 -42.64 32.75 4.25
CA GLY A 472 -42.32 32.65 5.66
C GLY A 472 -43.50 32.64 6.66
N ASN A 473 -44.75 32.90 6.25
CA ASN A 473 -45.87 33.08 7.21
C ASN A 473 -46.92 31.96 7.25
N ASP A 474 -46.87 30.96 6.35
CA ASP A 474 -47.71 29.75 6.45
C ASP A 474 -46.93 28.61 7.16
N PRO A 475 -47.28 28.25 8.42
CA PRO A 475 -46.54 27.26 9.20
C PRO A 475 -46.49 25.87 8.55
N LYS A 476 -47.48 25.56 7.71
CA LYS A 476 -47.64 24.25 7.07
C LYS A 476 -46.60 24.00 5.98
N TYR A 477 -46.05 25.07 5.40
CA TYR A 477 -45.12 25.01 4.26
C TYR A 477 -43.81 25.77 4.50
N HIS A 478 -43.63 26.36 5.68
CA HIS A 478 -42.44 27.15 6.06
C HIS A 478 -41.12 26.36 5.86
N PHE A 479 -41.10 25.08 6.21
CA PHE A 479 -39.94 24.21 6.00
C PHE A 479 -39.64 23.96 4.51
N ASP A 480 -40.67 23.59 3.73
CA ASP A 480 -40.52 23.30 2.30
C ASP A 480 -40.17 24.58 1.52
N ALA A 481 -40.63 25.76 1.97
CA ALA A 481 -40.27 27.06 1.43
C ALA A 481 -38.80 27.41 1.69
N LEU A 482 -38.33 27.32 2.94
CA LEU A 482 -36.93 27.55 3.30
C LEU A 482 -36.00 26.59 2.56
N PHE A 483 -36.40 25.32 2.42
CA PHE A 483 -35.63 24.33 1.67
C PHE A 483 -35.58 24.65 0.17
N ALA A 484 -36.71 25.03 -0.43
CA ALA A 484 -36.77 25.40 -1.85
C ALA A 484 -35.94 26.67 -2.14
N ASP A 485 -35.93 27.63 -1.23
CA ASP A 485 -35.15 28.86 -1.32
C ASP A 485 -33.65 28.59 -1.27
N ILE A 486 -33.19 27.83 -0.27
CA ILE A 486 -31.78 27.41 -0.16
C ILE A 486 -31.34 26.70 -1.45
N LEU A 487 -32.18 25.82 -1.99
CA LEU A 487 -31.90 25.12 -3.26
C LEU A 487 -31.84 26.06 -4.47
N ASP A 488 -32.69 27.08 -4.55
CA ASP A 488 -32.69 28.03 -5.66
C ASP A 488 -31.51 29.03 -5.56
N GLN A 489 -31.14 29.47 -4.35
CA GLN A 489 -29.95 30.28 -4.11
C GLN A 489 -28.67 29.53 -4.54
N LEU A 490 -28.52 28.27 -4.12
CA LEU A 490 -27.40 27.40 -4.51
C LEU A 490 -27.37 27.08 -6.02
N ARG A 491 -28.51 27.14 -6.70
CA ARG A 491 -28.60 26.92 -8.15
C ARG A 491 -28.19 28.17 -8.94
N ARG A 492 -28.58 29.36 -8.48
CA ARG A 492 -28.38 30.62 -9.21
C ARG A 492 -27.09 31.35 -8.86
N LYS A 493 -26.54 31.14 -7.66
CA LYS A 493 -25.37 31.86 -7.13
C LYS A 493 -24.24 30.90 -6.71
N SER A 494 -23.07 31.43 -6.38
CA SER A 494 -22.03 30.65 -5.72
C SER A 494 -22.44 30.34 -4.27
N PHE A 495 -21.87 29.27 -3.71
CA PHE A 495 -22.06 28.93 -2.29
C PHE A 495 -21.69 30.09 -1.35
N ASP A 496 -20.67 30.87 -1.70
CA ASP A 496 -20.24 32.09 -0.99
C ASP A 496 -21.36 33.14 -0.83
N ASP A 497 -22.40 33.09 -1.66
CA ASP A 497 -23.52 34.02 -1.68
C ASP A 497 -24.78 33.47 -0.99
N LEU A 498 -24.69 32.33 -0.30
CA LEU A 498 -25.82 31.69 0.38
C LEU A 498 -26.25 32.49 1.61
N ASP A 499 -27.55 32.74 1.75
CA ASP A 499 -28.08 33.39 2.95
C ASP A 499 -28.10 32.41 4.13
N LEU A 500 -27.09 32.52 4.98
CA LEU A 500 -26.91 31.66 6.14
C LEU A 500 -28.01 31.83 7.20
N ASN A 501 -28.79 32.92 7.17
CA ASN A 501 -29.94 33.06 8.05
C ASN A 501 -31.07 32.09 7.65
N ASN A 502 -31.31 31.93 6.34
CA ASN A 502 -32.31 30.98 5.83
C ASN A 502 -31.90 29.54 6.14
N VAL A 503 -30.59 29.25 6.10
CA VAL A 503 -30.02 27.95 6.53
C VAL A 503 -30.26 27.73 8.03
N ALA A 504 -29.96 28.72 8.87
CA ALA A 504 -30.18 28.64 10.31
C ALA A 504 -31.66 28.45 10.68
N ASP A 505 -32.57 29.16 10.00
CA ASP A 505 -34.02 29.01 10.21
C ASP A 505 -34.55 27.68 9.68
N PHE A 506 -33.98 27.12 8.60
CA PHE A 506 -34.27 25.76 8.14
C PHE A 506 -33.95 24.72 9.22
N PHE A 507 -32.77 24.83 9.85
CA PHE A 507 -32.40 23.97 10.97
C PHE A 507 -33.38 24.09 12.13
N LYS A 508 -33.73 25.33 12.51
CA LYS A 508 -34.70 25.66 13.58
C LYS A 508 -36.01 24.87 13.46
N HIS A 509 -36.53 24.76 12.25
CA HIS A 509 -37.83 24.15 11.98
C HIS A 509 -37.75 22.66 11.63
N SER A 510 -36.57 22.12 11.32
CA SER A 510 -36.36 20.72 10.96
C SER A 510 -36.53 19.72 12.12
N LYS A 511 -36.42 20.20 13.38
CA LYS A 511 -36.35 19.37 14.61
C LYS A 511 -35.24 18.30 14.58
N LEU A 512 -34.24 18.41 13.71
CA LEU A 512 -33.12 17.48 13.65
C LEU A 512 -32.24 17.64 14.90
N LYS A 513 -32.01 16.54 15.63
CA LYS A 513 -31.05 16.51 16.74
C LYS A 513 -29.63 16.38 16.19
N VAL A 514 -28.98 17.51 15.96
CA VAL A 514 -27.54 17.55 15.68
C VAL A 514 -26.83 17.86 17.01
N PRO A 515 -25.73 17.16 17.37
CA PRO A 515 -24.91 17.57 18.51
C PRO A 515 -24.51 19.04 18.37
N GLU A 516 -24.56 19.81 19.46
CA GLU A 516 -24.17 21.24 19.49
C GLU A 516 -25.04 22.18 18.63
N TYR A 517 -26.29 21.80 18.39
CA TYR A 517 -27.26 22.55 17.60
C TYR A 517 -27.36 24.06 17.92
N ASP A 518 -27.38 24.44 19.20
CA ASP A 518 -27.47 25.85 19.60
C ASP A 518 -26.17 26.62 19.30
N HIS A 519 -25.02 25.93 19.36
CA HIS A 519 -23.71 26.48 19.00
C HIS A 519 -23.62 26.74 17.49
N LEU A 520 -24.12 25.80 16.68
CA LEU A 520 -24.16 25.91 15.23
C LEU A 520 -25.06 27.08 14.75
N VAL A 521 -26.27 27.20 15.31
CA VAL A 521 -27.19 28.30 14.96
C VAL A 521 -26.60 29.65 15.37
N ALA A 522 -25.88 29.70 16.49
CA ALA A 522 -25.16 30.90 16.94
C ALA A 522 -23.99 31.27 16.01
N LEU A 523 -23.22 30.28 15.52
CA LEU A 523 -22.12 30.47 14.56
C LEU A 523 -22.61 31.04 13.22
N LEU A 524 -23.70 30.47 12.68
CA LEU A 524 -24.28 30.91 11.41
C LEU A 524 -24.75 32.37 11.43
N LYS A 525 -25.33 32.81 12.56
CA LYS A 525 -25.82 34.18 12.74
C LYS A 525 -24.70 35.21 12.97
N ASN A 526 -23.50 34.77 13.34
CA ASN A 526 -22.38 35.65 13.70
C ASN A 526 -21.33 35.88 12.58
N LYS A 527 -21.61 35.52 11.31
CA LYS A 527 -20.71 35.74 10.16
C LYS A 527 -20.46 37.22 9.77
N LYS A 528 -20.59 38.19 10.68
CA LYS A 528 -19.99 39.54 10.54
C LYS A 528 -18.98 39.80 11.66
N GLY A 529 -17.82 39.15 11.56
CA GLY A 529 -16.64 39.46 12.35
C GLY A 529 -16.59 38.73 13.70
N TYR A 530 -15.72 37.72 13.77
CA TYR A 530 -15.41 37.02 15.02
C TYR A 530 -14.93 37.98 16.13
N LYS A 531 -15.55 37.87 17.32
CA LYS A 531 -14.79 37.82 18.59
C LYS A 531 -15.54 37.09 19.72
N LYS A 532 -14.92 35.96 20.08
CA LYS A 532 -14.84 35.26 21.39
C LYS A 532 -16.11 34.68 22.03
N ILE A 533 -16.24 33.36 21.93
CA ILE A 533 -16.75 32.56 23.06
C ILE A 533 -15.56 32.39 24.02
N SER A 534 -15.69 32.87 25.25
CA SER A 534 -14.70 32.66 26.31
C SER A 534 -14.69 31.19 26.72
N GLN A 535 -13.50 30.68 27.04
CA GLN A 535 -13.21 29.28 27.43
C GLN A 535 -13.95 28.75 28.68
N GLY A 536 -15.03 29.41 29.16
CA GLY A 536 -15.68 29.09 30.43
C GLY A 536 -16.96 28.23 30.36
N GLU A 537 -17.60 28.08 29.19
CA GLU A 537 -18.98 27.51 29.15
C GLU A 537 -19.18 26.26 28.30
N LEU A 538 -18.12 25.66 27.74
CA LEU A 538 -18.18 24.30 27.19
C LEU A 538 -17.72 23.29 28.26
N LYS A 539 -18.56 23.08 29.28
CA LYS A 539 -18.54 21.85 30.06
C LYS A 539 -19.60 20.90 29.50
N PHE A 540 -19.22 20.11 28.50
CA PHE A 540 -19.90 18.84 28.24
C PHE A 540 -18.86 17.71 28.19
N MET A 541 -19.06 16.79 29.15
CA MET A 541 -18.57 15.41 29.29
C MET A 541 -17.11 15.14 28.92
N GLN A 542 -16.30 14.97 29.96
CA GLN A 542 -15.01 14.28 29.88
C GLN A 542 -15.17 12.93 29.14
N PRO A 543 -14.34 12.64 28.13
CA PRO A 543 -14.10 11.27 27.73
C PRO A 543 -13.32 10.57 28.86
N PRO A 544 -13.52 9.26 29.07
CA PRO A 544 -12.67 8.51 30.01
C PRO A 544 -11.20 8.65 29.59
N GLU A 545 -10.34 8.91 30.58
CA GLU A 545 -8.90 9.02 30.43
C GLU A 545 -8.33 7.79 29.73
N SER A 546 -7.97 7.95 28.46
CA SER A 546 -6.91 7.25 27.71
C SER A 546 -7.23 7.39 26.23
N PHE A 547 -6.68 8.42 25.56
CA PHE A 547 -6.40 8.44 24.12
C PHE A 547 -5.86 9.84 23.78
N GLU A 548 -4.75 10.22 24.40
CA GLU A 548 -3.90 11.28 23.88
C GLU A 548 -2.67 10.67 23.20
N GLU A 549 -2.31 11.31 22.08
CA GLU A 549 -1.10 11.14 21.31
C GLU A 549 -0.95 9.83 20.49
N ARG A 550 -1.56 9.84 19.30
CA ARG A 550 -0.93 9.38 18.05
C ARG A 550 -1.77 9.86 16.87
N TYR A 551 -1.11 10.10 15.74
CA TYR A 551 -1.65 10.60 14.46
C TYR A 551 -1.71 12.11 14.26
N LEU A 552 -0.54 12.75 14.35
CA LEU A 552 -0.10 13.60 13.24
C LEU A 552 0.83 12.76 12.36
N PHE A 553 0.32 12.24 11.24
CA PHE A 553 0.99 12.10 9.94
C PHE A 553 0.01 11.54 8.90
#